data_AF-A0A7X1AV20-F1
#
_entry.id   AF-A0A7X1AV20-F1
#
_cell.length_a   1.000
_cell.length_b   1.000
_cell.length_c   1.000
_cell.angle_alpha   90.00
_cell.angle_beta   90.00
_cell.angle_gamma   90.00
#
_symmetry.space_group_name_H-M   'P 1'
#
loop_
_entity.id
_entity.type
_entity.pdbx_description
1 polymer ?
#
loop_
_entity_poly.entity_id
_entity_poly.type
_entity_poly.pdbx_seq_one_letter_code
_entity_poly.pdbx_strand_id
1 'polypeptide(L)'
;MDEATHCEVGYCSFTNDDNSAETTNQQLIQMLRSDSTGPDYHYIHHNYFADVTPGADENGFETIQLFHGAEGGRGASRTVVEANVFERCSGETEIVSVKCSENIIRHNVFLECRGGLVVRKGSGNLIDGNVFLGKHAAGTGGIRFQGAGQTVINNYMAGLAHSAITLHNGDPENYYDPVTSAVIASNTVVDCVRAVNIGLRHPKRDSSIPPSGVVFTNNILETSGAPIFDPDSSMKNWTLEGNLVSGSFPQSDVPTGILFENPLLLTLSFGIRVPEEGSPAIGQAQGSYPQVTHDVFGSSRPVEGKTIGAVEKVLDRLPVSRDTVGPEAAPDALSMAGHDGGTL
;
A
#
# COMPACT_ATOMS: atom_id res chain seq x y z
N MET A 1 7.99 3.81 32.13
CA MET A 1 8.28 4.85 31.13
C MET A 1 6.93 5.23 30.58
N ASP A 2 6.57 6.50 30.64
CA ASP A 2 5.34 6.97 30.00
C ASP A 2 5.55 6.90 28.49
N GLU A 3 4.63 6.26 27.78
CA GLU A 3 4.66 6.17 26.32
C GLU A 3 4.23 7.51 25.74
N ALA A 4 5.00 8.01 24.77
CA ALA A 4 4.68 9.28 24.12
C ALA A 4 3.43 9.12 23.23
N THR A 5 2.59 10.14 23.19
CA THR A 5 1.45 10.23 22.26
C THR A 5 1.50 11.58 21.55
N HIS A 6 0.85 11.71 20.40
CA HIS A 6 0.72 12.95 19.62
C HIS A 6 2.08 13.56 19.20
N CYS A 7 3.08 12.72 18.96
CA CYS A 7 4.36 13.18 18.40
C CYS A 7 4.26 13.39 16.89
N GLU A 8 4.93 14.44 16.41
CA GLU A 8 5.07 14.76 15.00
C GLU A 8 6.52 14.51 14.55
N VAL A 9 6.68 13.82 13.44
CA VAL A 9 7.96 13.68 12.71
C VAL A 9 7.70 14.18 11.30
N GLY A 10 8.01 15.45 11.09
CA GLY A 10 7.74 16.18 9.87
C GLY A 10 9.01 16.72 9.22
N TYR A 11 9.09 16.73 7.89
CA TYR A 11 10.13 17.46 7.15
C TYR A 11 11.58 17.04 7.49
N CYS A 12 11.79 15.78 7.88
CA CYS A 12 13.12 15.24 8.14
C CYS A 12 13.70 14.52 6.92
N SER A 13 15.03 14.41 6.89
CA SER A 13 15.74 13.54 5.95
C SER A 13 16.47 12.45 6.74
N PHE A 14 16.20 11.19 6.41
CA PHE A 14 16.83 10.02 6.99
C PHE A 14 17.56 9.26 5.89
N THR A 15 18.88 9.24 5.97
CA THR A 15 19.73 8.55 4.99
C THR A 15 20.74 7.70 5.73
N ASN A 16 20.88 6.44 5.33
CA ASN A 16 21.89 5.55 5.90
C ASN A 16 22.96 5.25 4.84
N ASP A 17 23.90 6.19 4.63
CA ASP A 17 25.00 6.00 3.67
C ASP A 17 26.18 5.22 4.26
N ASP A 18 26.11 4.90 5.55
CA ASP A 18 27.26 4.39 6.27
C ASP A 18 27.52 2.93 5.87
N ASN A 19 28.62 2.74 5.13
CA ASN A 19 29.37 1.49 5.01
C ASN A 19 29.91 0.98 6.38
N SER A 20 29.28 1.38 7.49
CA SER A 20 29.63 0.92 8.81
C SER A 20 29.35 -0.59 8.86
N ALA A 21 30.37 -1.35 9.28
CA ALA A 21 30.31 -2.80 9.41
C ALA A 21 29.34 -3.27 10.53
N GLU A 22 28.49 -2.37 11.05
CA GLU A 22 27.49 -2.66 12.06
C GLU A 22 26.19 -3.12 11.39
N THR A 23 26.11 -4.43 11.22
CA THR A 23 25.00 -5.16 10.59
C THR A 23 23.88 -5.47 11.58
N THR A 24 23.63 -4.64 12.59
CA THR A 24 22.59 -4.93 13.60
C THR A 24 21.62 -3.77 13.76
N ASN A 25 20.35 -4.01 13.39
CA ASN A 25 19.16 -3.22 13.73
C ASN A 25 19.21 -1.74 13.29
N GLN A 26 19.03 -1.49 11.99
CA GLN A 26 19.08 -0.13 11.38
C GLN A 26 17.69 0.49 11.15
N GLN A 27 16.74 0.23 12.05
CA GLN A 27 15.42 0.86 11.95
C GLN A 27 15.55 2.38 12.11
N LEU A 28 14.91 3.14 11.23
CA LEU A 28 14.98 4.61 11.27
C LEU A 28 13.92 5.19 12.20
N ILE A 29 12.70 4.65 12.18
CA ILE A 29 11.63 5.01 13.11
C ILE A 29 11.04 3.75 13.72
N GLN A 30 11.10 3.65 15.04
CA GLN A 30 10.45 2.60 15.82
C GLN A 30 9.55 3.22 16.90
N MET A 31 8.28 2.83 16.91
CA MET A 31 7.31 3.28 17.92
C MET A 31 7.20 2.27 19.05
N LEU A 32 7.71 2.62 20.23
CA LEU A 32 7.51 1.85 21.45
C LEU A 32 6.12 2.13 22.02
N ARG A 33 5.30 1.09 22.18
CA ARG A 33 3.93 1.24 22.66
C ARG A 33 3.36 -0.01 23.34
N SER A 34 2.31 0.20 24.13
CA SER A 34 1.46 -0.79 24.78
C SER A 34 0.03 -0.61 24.27
N ASP A 35 -0.69 -1.70 24.04
CA ASP A 35 -2.11 -1.64 23.70
C ASP A 35 -2.96 -1.25 24.93
N SER A 36 -2.39 -1.23 26.14
CA SER A 36 -3.07 -0.86 27.38
C SER A 36 -3.21 0.65 27.63
N THR A 37 -2.49 1.49 26.87
CA THR A 37 -2.43 2.95 27.06
C THR A 37 -3.38 3.73 26.15
N GLY A 38 -4.10 3.04 25.26
CA GLY A 38 -4.99 3.66 24.26
C GLY A 38 -4.27 4.06 22.97
N PRO A 39 -4.94 4.74 22.03
CA PRO A 39 -4.31 5.17 20.78
C PRO A 39 -3.33 6.32 20.99
N ASP A 40 -2.27 6.32 20.20
CA ASP A 40 -1.10 7.19 20.37
C ASP A 40 -1.08 8.38 19.40
N TYR A 41 -1.81 8.35 18.28
CA TYR A 41 -2.08 9.49 17.39
C TYR A 41 -0.82 10.22 16.87
N HIS A 42 0.24 9.48 16.54
CA HIS A 42 1.43 10.10 15.96
C HIS A 42 1.19 10.57 14.53
N TYR A 43 2.02 11.49 14.07
CA TYR A 43 1.96 12.05 12.73
C TYR A 43 3.35 12.04 12.07
N ILE A 44 3.53 11.22 11.03
CA ILE A 44 4.79 11.07 10.30
C ILE A 44 4.58 11.55 8.87
N HIS A 45 5.12 12.70 8.50
CA HIS A 45 4.81 13.31 7.22
C HIS A 45 5.93 14.08 6.55
N HIS A 46 5.85 14.22 5.22
CA HIS A 46 6.77 15.07 4.46
C HIS A 46 8.25 14.75 4.72
N ASN A 47 8.57 13.51 5.06
CA ASN A 47 9.95 13.07 5.29
C ASN A 47 10.53 12.46 4.01
N TYR A 48 11.85 12.56 3.89
CA TYR A 48 12.64 11.86 2.88
C TYR A 48 13.43 10.72 3.54
N PHE A 49 13.08 9.48 3.22
CA PHE A 49 13.84 8.30 3.60
C PHE A 49 14.57 7.79 2.38
N ALA A 50 15.90 7.70 2.43
CA ALA A 50 16.65 7.23 1.28
C ALA A 50 17.84 6.35 1.63
N ASP A 51 18.17 5.46 0.68
CA ASP A 51 19.39 4.67 0.69
C ASP A 51 19.57 3.79 1.93
N VAL A 52 18.48 3.28 2.51
CA VAL A 52 18.54 2.31 3.62
C VAL A 52 19.17 1.01 3.12
N THR A 53 20.37 0.71 3.58
CA THR A 53 21.16 -0.45 3.13
C THR A 53 20.53 -1.79 3.51
N PRO A 54 20.66 -2.84 2.68
CA PRO A 54 20.14 -4.18 3.00
C PRO A 54 20.70 -4.76 4.30
N GLY A 55 19.80 -5.21 5.17
CA GLY A 55 20.09 -5.87 6.44
C GLY A 55 20.48 -7.34 6.31
N ALA A 56 21.21 -7.71 5.27
CA ALA A 56 21.62 -9.11 4.99
C ALA A 56 20.48 -10.14 4.99
N ASP A 57 19.26 -9.72 4.63
CA ASP A 57 18.03 -10.53 4.67
C ASP A 57 17.60 -10.99 6.08
N GLU A 58 18.05 -10.28 7.11
CA GLU A 58 17.61 -10.44 8.49
C GLU A 58 16.39 -9.57 8.83
N ASN A 59 15.71 -9.91 9.92
CA ASN A 59 14.57 -9.15 10.46
C ASN A 59 15.06 -7.99 11.35
N GLY A 60 14.34 -6.87 11.39
CA GLY A 60 14.70 -5.72 12.22
C GLY A 60 15.40 -4.60 11.45
N PHE A 61 15.11 -4.48 10.15
CA PHE A 61 15.66 -3.45 9.28
C PHE A 61 14.54 -2.64 8.60
N GLU A 62 13.35 -2.62 9.20
CA GLU A 62 12.23 -1.81 8.72
C GLU A 62 12.61 -0.32 8.71
N THR A 63 12.23 0.41 7.67
CA THR A 63 12.43 1.87 7.66
C THR A 63 11.54 2.52 8.72
N ILE A 64 10.28 2.09 8.80
CA ILE A 64 9.33 2.50 9.83
C ILE A 64 8.67 1.26 10.43
N GLN A 65 8.62 1.17 11.75
CA GLN A 65 7.87 0.16 12.49
C GLN A 65 6.85 0.82 13.44
N LEU A 66 5.56 0.72 13.10
CA LEU A 66 4.45 1.23 13.92
C LEU A 66 4.00 0.18 14.94
N PHE A 67 4.85 -0.07 15.93
CA PHE A 67 4.64 -0.85 17.18
C PHE A 67 5.85 -1.73 17.46
N HIS A 68 6.42 -1.56 18.65
CA HIS A 68 7.33 -2.47 19.30
C HIS A 68 6.95 -2.55 20.77
N GLY A 69 6.49 -3.72 21.20
CA GLY A 69 5.97 -3.94 22.55
C GLY A 69 5.74 -5.43 22.84
N ALA A 70 5.66 -5.78 24.13
CA ALA A 70 5.56 -7.17 24.57
C ALA A 70 4.22 -7.85 24.23
N GLU A 71 3.19 -7.04 23.90
CA GLU A 71 1.81 -7.50 23.71
C GLU A 71 1.53 -8.06 22.30
N GLY A 72 2.51 -7.98 21.40
CA GLY A 72 2.43 -8.58 20.06
C GLY A 72 1.60 -7.80 19.04
N GLY A 73 1.08 -6.64 19.43
CA GLY A 73 0.38 -5.66 18.58
C GLY A 73 -1.03 -6.10 18.20
N ARG A 74 -1.96 -5.14 18.18
CA ARG A 74 -3.32 -5.16 17.57
C ARG A 74 -4.17 -3.98 18.06
N GLY A 75 -3.74 -3.26 19.11
CA GLY A 75 -4.42 -2.07 19.59
C GLY A 75 -4.48 -0.94 18.55
N ALA A 76 -5.52 -0.12 18.65
CA ALA A 76 -5.65 1.09 17.84
C ALA A 76 -4.46 2.03 18.12
N SER A 77 -3.74 2.47 17.09
CA SER A 77 -2.74 3.53 17.18
C SER A 77 -3.32 4.85 16.69
N ARG A 78 -4.03 4.81 15.55
CA ARG A 78 -4.52 6.00 14.85
C ARG A 78 -3.39 6.94 14.42
N THR A 79 -2.21 6.38 14.19
CA THR A 79 -1.09 7.11 13.59
C THR A 79 -1.39 7.39 12.13
N VAL A 80 -0.98 8.58 11.69
CA VAL A 80 -1.04 9.00 10.29
C VAL A 80 0.38 9.01 9.72
N VAL A 81 0.61 8.25 8.66
CA VAL A 81 1.86 8.26 7.87
C VAL A 81 1.53 8.76 6.46
N GLU A 82 1.87 10.01 6.15
CA GLU A 82 1.48 10.58 4.86
C GLU A 82 2.51 11.45 4.17
N ALA A 83 2.41 11.56 2.84
CA ALA A 83 3.22 12.50 2.07
C ALA A 83 4.74 12.31 2.24
N ASN A 84 5.21 11.09 2.55
CA ASN A 84 6.63 10.78 2.65
C ASN A 84 7.16 10.20 1.33
N VAL A 85 8.46 10.39 1.08
CA VAL A 85 9.16 9.72 -0.02
C VAL A 85 10.13 8.70 0.56
N PHE A 86 10.03 7.46 0.10
CA PHE A 86 10.95 6.36 0.35
C PHE A 86 11.70 6.06 -0.94
N GLU A 87 13.03 6.19 -0.97
CA GLU A 87 13.84 6.00 -2.17
C GLU A 87 14.97 5.01 -1.91
N ARG A 88 14.97 3.88 -2.62
CA ARG A 88 15.95 2.79 -2.44
C ARG A 88 16.06 2.30 -0.99
N CYS A 89 14.99 2.43 -0.20
CA CYS A 89 14.92 1.80 1.11
C CYS A 89 14.93 0.28 0.91
N SER A 90 15.98 -0.38 1.39
CA SER A 90 16.27 -1.78 1.05
C SER A 90 16.63 -2.64 2.26
N GLY A 91 16.42 -2.13 3.48
CA GLY A 91 16.74 -2.79 4.74
C GLY A 91 16.19 -4.21 4.83
N GLU A 92 14.88 -4.37 4.65
CA GLU A 92 14.22 -5.68 4.59
C GLU A 92 12.88 -5.62 3.82
N THR A 93 12.12 -6.71 3.81
CA THR A 93 10.88 -6.82 3.02
C THR A 93 9.77 -5.87 3.50
N GLU A 94 9.81 -5.43 4.76
CA GLU A 94 8.84 -4.50 5.36
C GLU A 94 9.45 -3.08 5.45
N ILE A 95 9.23 -2.25 4.42
CA ILE A 95 9.71 -0.85 4.44
C ILE A 95 8.95 -0.07 5.52
N VAL A 96 7.62 -0.15 5.46
CA VAL A 96 6.73 0.32 6.53
C VAL A 96 6.03 -0.90 7.11
N SER A 97 6.36 -1.27 8.34
CA SER A 97 5.73 -2.37 9.05
C SER A 97 4.71 -1.84 10.05
N VAL A 98 3.44 -1.93 9.67
CA VAL A 98 2.30 -1.57 10.51
C VAL A 98 1.98 -2.78 11.39
N LYS A 99 2.23 -2.65 12.69
CA LYS A 99 2.01 -3.71 13.68
C LYS A 99 0.89 -3.34 14.67
N CYS A 100 -0.08 -2.56 14.21
CA CYS A 100 -1.22 -2.09 14.98
C CYS A 100 -2.44 -1.72 14.10
N SER A 101 -3.52 -1.24 14.73
CA SER A 101 -4.83 -1.02 14.10
C SER A 101 -5.18 0.46 13.90
N GLU A 102 -6.17 0.71 13.04
CA GLU A 102 -6.82 2.01 12.82
C GLU A 102 -5.89 3.13 12.32
N ASN A 103 -4.78 2.78 11.67
CA ASN A 103 -3.85 3.77 11.10
C ASN A 103 -4.32 4.27 9.73
N ILE A 104 -3.82 5.45 9.35
CA ILE A 104 -3.96 6.00 8.01
C ILE A 104 -2.58 6.10 7.38
N ILE A 105 -2.34 5.39 6.28
CA ILE A 105 -1.10 5.44 5.52
C ILE A 105 -1.42 5.88 4.10
N ARG A 106 -1.14 7.15 3.76
CA ARG A 106 -1.64 7.74 2.51
C ARG A 106 -0.66 8.65 1.78
N HIS A 107 -0.79 8.76 0.46
CA HIS A 107 -0.02 9.70 -0.36
C HIS A 107 1.50 9.57 -0.24
N ASN A 108 2.01 8.41 0.18
CA ASN A 108 3.45 8.16 0.22
C ASN A 108 3.94 7.66 -1.15
N VAL A 109 5.20 7.94 -1.47
CA VAL A 109 5.85 7.51 -2.72
C VAL A 109 7.02 6.58 -2.39
N PHE A 110 7.01 5.37 -2.95
CA PHE A 110 8.06 4.36 -2.84
C PHE A 110 8.77 4.21 -4.19
N LEU A 111 10.04 4.60 -4.25
CA LEU A 111 10.87 4.57 -5.45
C LEU A 111 11.92 3.47 -5.27
N GLU A 112 11.85 2.41 -6.09
CA GLU A 112 12.88 1.36 -6.17
C GLU A 112 13.23 0.74 -4.79
N CYS A 113 12.26 0.66 -3.88
CA CYS A 113 12.45 0.11 -2.53
C CYS A 113 12.38 -1.42 -2.55
N ARG A 114 13.36 -2.11 -1.94
CA ARG A 114 13.43 -3.58 -1.88
C ARG A 114 12.51 -4.13 -0.76
N GLY A 115 11.22 -3.90 -0.91
CA GLY A 115 10.19 -4.30 0.04
C GLY A 115 8.90 -3.55 -0.27
N GLY A 116 8.00 -3.43 0.71
CA GLY A 116 6.82 -2.60 0.55
C GLY A 116 6.16 -2.17 1.86
N LEU A 117 4.91 -1.75 1.76
CA LEU A 117 4.06 -1.42 2.91
C LEU A 117 3.40 -2.69 3.41
N VAL A 118 3.67 -3.04 4.67
CA VAL A 118 3.20 -4.30 5.25
C VAL A 118 2.36 -4.04 6.49
N VAL A 119 1.07 -4.37 6.44
CA VAL A 119 0.26 -4.55 7.65
C VAL A 119 0.54 -5.93 8.21
N ARG A 120 1.55 -5.98 9.09
CA ARG A 120 2.06 -7.20 9.69
C ARG A 120 1.24 -7.66 10.88
N LYS A 121 0.55 -6.73 11.57
CA LYS A 121 -0.44 -6.97 12.63
C LYS A 121 -1.48 -5.84 12.63
N GLY A 122 -2.66 -6.11 13.21
CA GLY A 122 -3.74 -5.14 13.37
C GLY A 122 -4.81 -5.19 12.27
N SER A 123 -5.85 -4.38 12.45
CA SER A 123 -7.09 -4.36 11.67
C SER A 123 -7.55 -2.92 11.41
N GLY A 124 -8.42 -2.72 10.42
CA GLY A 124 -9.07 -1.42 10.19
C GLY A 124 -8.13 -0.30 9.74
N ASN A 125 -6.99 -0.62 9.12
CA ASN A 125 -6.10 0.42 8.58
C ASN A 125 -6.60 0.90 7.22
N LEU A 126 -6.42 2.20 6.95
CA LEU A 126 -6.64 2.82 5.66
C LEU A 126 -5.31 3.00 4.94
N ILE A 127 -5.20 2.46 3.74
CA ILE A 127 -4.04 2.54 2.84
C ILE A 127 -4.51 3.18 1.54
N ASP A 128 -4.30 4.48 1.41
CA ASP A 128 -4.95 5.33 0.39
C ASP A 128 -3.95 6.12 -0.47
N GLY A 129 -4.04 6.01 -1.79
CA GLY A 129 -3.33 6.94 -2.67
C GLY A 129 -1.80 6.84 -2.61
N ASN A 130 -1.22 5.71 -2.20
CA ASN A 130 0.23 5.51 -2.20
C ASN A 130 0.72 5.12 -3.61
N VAL A 131 1.93 5.54 -3.97
CA VAL A 131 2.55 5.27 -5.27
C VAL A 131 3.80 4.40 -5.08
N PHE A 132 3.88 3.28 -5.79
CA PHE A 132 5.03 2.37 -5.79
C PHE A 132 5.59 2.25 -7.21
N LEU A 133 6.82 2.72 -7.42
CA LEU A 133 7.52 2.68 -8.70
C LEU A 133 8.76 1.80 -8.57
N GLY A 134 8.64 0.53 -8.95
CA GLY A 134 9.72 -0.45 -8.78
C GLY A 134 10.74 -0.48 -9.92
N LYS A 135 10.38 -0.05 -11.13
CA LYS A 135 11.24 -0.11 -12.34
C LYS A 135 11.90 -1.49 -12.57
N HIS A 136 11.22 -2.55 -12.15
CA HIS A 136 11.70 -3.94 -12.18
C HIS A 136 12.95 -4.20 -11.33
N ALA A 137 13.30 -3.30 -10.42
CA ALA A 137 14.40 -3.52 -9.49
C ALA A 137 14.09 -4.73 -8.59
N ALA A 138 15.10 -5.57 -8.37
CA ALA A 138 14.94 -6.82 -7.63
C ALA A 138 14.41 -6.57 -6.20
N GLY A 139 13.48 -7.41 -5.76
CA GLY A 139 12.91 -7.33 -4.43
C GLY A 139 11.90 -6.20 -4.21
N THR A 140 11.57 -5.41 -5.23
CA THR A 140 10.51 -4.39 -5.13
C THR A 140 9.13 -5.02 -4.93
N GLY A 141 8.42 -4.55 -3.90
CA GLY A 141 7.08 -5.03 -3.52
C GLY A 141 6.10 -3.88 -3.36
N GLY A 142 4.82 -4.23 -3.25
CA GLY A 142 3.73 -3.27 -3.04
C GLY A 142 3.15 -3.36 -1.63
N ILE A 143 1.86 -3.63 -1.56
CA ILE A 143 1.10 -3.68 -0.31
C ILE A 143 0.86 -5.14 0.09
N ARG A 144 1.28 -5.51 1.31
CA ARG A 144 1.00 -6.81 1.92
C ARG A 144 0.22 -6.61 3.22
N PHE A 145 -0.84 -7.37 3.44
CA PHE A 145 -1.63 -7.19 4.65
C PHE A 145 -2.28 -8.48 5.15
N GLN A 146 -2.62 -8.43 6.43
CA GLN A 146 -3.33 -9.45 7.19
C GLN A 146 -4.39 -8.78 8.07
N GLY A 147 -5.21 -9.55 8.78
CA GLY A 147 -6.21 -9.01 9.70
C GLY A 147 -7.49 -8.49 9.04
N ALA A 148 -8.40 -7.96 9.86
CA ALA A 148 -9.76 -7.65 9.44
C ALA A 148 -9.92 -6.19 8.99
N GLY A 149 -10.85 -5.93 8.07
CA GLY A 149 -11.35 -4.58 7.78
C GLY A 149 -10.33 -3.63 7.16
N GLN A 150 -9.28 -4.13 6.52
CA GLN A 150 -8.31 -3.26 5.83
C GLN A 150 -8.99 -2.56 4.64
N THR A 151 -8.70 -1.28 4.44
CA THR A 151 -9.18 -0.50 3.29
C THR A 151 -7.99 -0.09 2.44
N VAL A 152 -7.83 -0.71 1.26
CA VAL A 152 -6.72 -0.50 0.32
C VAL A 152 -7.27 0.16 -0.94
N ILE A 153 -7.13 1.47 -1.06
CA ILE A 153 -7.81 2.25 -2.11
C ILE A 153 -6.88 3.24 -2.82
N ASN A 154 -7.18 3.57 -4.09
CA ASN A 154 -6.46 4.57 -4.88
C ASN A 154 -4.93 4.36 -5.03
N ASN A 155 -4.38 3.21 -4.68
CA ASN A 155 -2.93 3.00 -4.74
C ASN A 155 -2.50 2.74 -6.19
N TYR A 156 -1.37 3.31 -6.60
CA TYR A 156 -0.75 3.09 -7.91
C TYR A 156 0.54 2.28 -7.74
N MET A 157 0.66 1.15 -8.43
CA MET A 157 1.79 0.23 -8.31
C MET A 157 2.28 -0.20 -9.69
N ALA A 158 3.55 0.10 -10.01
CA ALA A 158 4.09 -0.21 -11.33
C ALA A 158 5.53 -0.75 -11.29
N GLY A 159 5.81 -1.71 -12.18
CA GLY A 159 7.15 -2.25 -12.35
C GLY A 159 7.68 -2.98 -11.11
N LEU A 160 6.82 -3.66 -10.33
CA LEU A 160 7.25 -4.37 -9.12
C LEU A 160 7.74 -5.78 -9.46
N ALA A 161 8.87 -6.17 -8.88
CA ALA A 161 9.46 -7.51 -9.05
C ALA A 161 8.75 -8.60 -8.23
N HIS A 162 7.95 -8.20 -7.23
CA HIS A 162 7.04 -9.07 -6.47
C HIS A 162 5.57 -8.68 -6.71
N SER A 163 4.67 -9.29 -5.93
CA SER A 163 3.24 -9.01 -6.00
C SER A 163 2.93 -7.57 -5.59
N ALA A 164 2.09 -6.89 -6.36
CA ALA A 164 1.65 -5.54 -6.05
C ALA A 164 0.71 -5.52 -4.84
N ILE A 165 -0.26 -6.43 -4.77
CA ILE A 165 -1.17 -6.58 -3.64
C ILE A 165 -1.09 -8.02 -3.12
N THR A 166 -0.90 -8.20 -1.82
CA THR A 166 -0.79 -9.53 -1.19
C THR A 166 -1.69 -9.64 0.04
N LEU A 167 -2.56 -10.65 0.05
CA LEU A 167 -3.44 -11.00 1.17
C LEU A 167 -2.90 -12.24 1.87
N HIS A 168 -2.71 -12.20 3.18
CA HIS A 168 -2.19 -13.34 3.94
C HIS A 168 -3.30 -14.35 4.32
N ASN A 169 -2.97 -15.63 4.25
CA ASN A 169 -3.74 -16.66 4.96
C ASN A 169 -3.49 -16.53 6.47
N GLY A 170 -4.53 -16.81 7.25
CA GLY A 170 -4.39 -16.94 8.70
C GLY A 170 -3.91 -18.32 9.12
N ASP A 171 -3.50 -18.41 10.38
CA ASP A 171 -3.24 -19.68 11.05
C ASP A 171 -4.09 -19.87 12.32
N PRO A 172 -4.38 -21.14 12.71
CA PRO A 172 -5.16 -21.43 13.92
C PRO A 172 -4.53 -20.95 15.23
N GLU A 173 -3.21 -20.69 15.25
CA GLU A 173 -2.47 -20.21 16.42
C GLU A 173 -2.40 -18.67 16.48
N ASN A 174 -3.05 -17.96 15.56
CA ASN A 174 -3.10 -16.50 15.45
C ASN A 174 -1.72 -15.82 15.30
N TYR A 175 -0.75 -16.49 14.69
CA TYR A 175 0.54 -15.88 14.35
C TYR A 175 0.41 -14.93 13.13
N TYR A 176 -0.45 -15.28 12.18
CA TYR A 176 -0.97 -14.52 11.06
C TYR A 176 -2.49 -14.49 11.19
N ASP A 177 -3.06 -13.29 11.17
CA ASP A 177 -4.50 -13.09 11.24
C ASP A 177 -5.06 -13.18 9.81
N PRO A 178 -6.07 -14.01 9.52
CA PRO A 178 -6.60 -14.12 8.17
C PRO A 178 -7.18 -12.78 7.71
N VAL A 179 -7.01 -12.46 6.43
CA VAL A 179 -7.68 -11.30 5.84
C VAL A 179 -9.19 -11.51 5.83
N THR A 180 -9.95 -10.64 6.49
CA THR A 180 -11.41 -10.68 6.46
C THR A 180 -12.02 -9.31 6.22
N SER A 181 -13.11 -9.24 5.46
CA SER A 181 -13.88 -8.00 5.26
C SER A 181 -13.05 -6.81 4.75
N ALA A 182 -12.04 -7.07 3.92
CA ALA A 182 -11.21 -6.01 3.35
C ALA A 182 -11.89 -5.35 2.14
N VAL A 183 -11.63 -4.07 1.91
CA VAL A 183 -12.03 -3.33 0.71
C VAL A 183 -10.79 -3.02 -0.11
N ILE A 184 -10.74 -3.50 -1.35
CA ILE A 184 -9.65 -3.27 -2.30
C ILE A 184 -10.28 -2.59 -3.52
N ALA A 185 -10.21 -1.26 -3.56
CA ALA A 185 -10.98 -0.46 -4.51
C ALA A 185 -10.17 0.59 -5.25
N SER A 186 -10.40 0.77 -6.55
CA SER A 186 -9.82 1.87 -7.32
C SER A 186 -8.27 1.88 -7.29
N ASN A 187 -7.62 0.73 -7.17
CA ASN A 187 -6.18 0.63 -7.30
C ASN A 187 -5.79 0.43 -8.78
N THR A 188 -4.59 0.87 -9.14
CA THR A 188 -4.01 0.64 -10.48
C THR A 188 -2.71 -0.13 -10.33
N VAL A 189 -2.63 -1.31 -10.94
CA VAL A 189 -1.45 -2.16 -11.00
C VAL A 189 -1.03 -2.33 -12.45
N VAL A 190 0.23 -2.06 -12.76
CA VAL A 190 0.69 -1.96 -14.16
C VAL A 190 2.10 -2.54 -14.31
N ASP A 191 2.27 -3.56 -15.16
CA ASP A 191 3.58 -4.19 -15.43
C ASP A 191 4.31 -4.64 -14.15
N CYS A 192 3.58 -5.23 -13.22
CA CYS A 192 4.16 -5.94 -12.09
C CYS A 192 4.28 -7.43 -12.40
N VAL A 193 5.28 -8.10 -11.82
CA VAL A 193 5.47 -9.56 -11.96
C VAL A 193 4.26 -10.34 -11.47
N ARG A 194 3.48 -9.80 -10.53
CA ARG A 194 2.17 -10.33 -10.17
C ARG A 194 1.27 -9.20 -9.70
N ALA A 195 0.02 -9.17 -10.19
CA ALA A 195 -0.92 -8.15 -9.74
C ALA A 195 -1.39 -8.42 -8.31
N VAL A 196 -1.98 -9.59 -8.07
CA VAL A 196 -2.55 -9.96 -6.77
C VAL A 196 -2.12 -11.36 -6.36
N ASN A 197 -1.61 -11.50 -5.13
CA ASN A 197 -1.35 -12.78 -4.47
C ASN A 197 -2.41 -12.98 -3.38
N ILE A 198 -3.29 -13.95 -3.58
CA ILE A 198 -4.37 -14.26 -2.63
C ILE A 198 -3.96 -15.47 -1.80
N GLY A 199 -3.85 -15.25 -0.49
CA GLY A 199 -3.61 -16.31 0.47
C GLY A 199 -2.15 -16.70 0.56
N LEU A 200 -1.26 -15.71 0.73
CA LEU A 200 0.15 -15.95 1.02
C LEU A 200 0.28 -16.86 2.24
N ARG A 201 1.10 -17.90 2.09
CA ARG A 201 1.35 -18.91 3.12
C ARG A 201 2.74 -18.73 3.70
N HIS A 202 2.85 -18.90 5.02
CA HIS A 202 4.15 -18.95 5.66
C HIS A 202 4.68 -20.39 5.65
N PRO A 203 5.92 -20.64 5.20
CA PRO A 203 6.42 -21.99 4.94
C PRO A 203 6.55 -22.87 6.19
N LYS A 204 6.57 -22.27 7.38
CA LYS A 204 6.72 -22.98 8.67
C LYS A 204 5.49 -22.90 9.57
N ARG A 205 4.34 -22.43 9.06
CA ARG A 205 3.11 -22.27 9.86
C ARG A 205 1.93 -22.90 9.15
N ASP A 206 0.91 -23.25 9.91
CA ASP A 206 -0.36 -23.74 9.37
C ASP A 206 -1.18 -22.58 8.78
N SER A 207 -0.88 -22.21 7.53
CA SER A 207 -1.61 -21.15 6.81
C SER A 207 -2.89 -21.67 6.14
N SER A 208 -3.76 -22.37 6.88
CA SER A 208 -4.95 -23.06 6.36
C SER A 208 -6.21 -22.19 6.27
N ILE A 209 -6.23 -20.99 6.88
CA ILE A 209 -7.43 -20.13 6.91
C ILE A 209 -7.35 -19.09 5.77
N PRO A 210 -8.15 -19.21 4.69
CA PRO A 210 -8.05 -18.32 3.54
C PRO A 210 -8.69 -16.94 3.78
N PRO A 211 -8.30 -15.91 3.02
CA PRO A 211 -9.01 -14.64 2.94
C PRO A 211 -10.51 -14.81 2.64
N SER A 212 -11.35 -14.01 3.27
CA SER A 212 -12.80 -14.07 3.02
C SER A 212 -13.53 -12.75 3.17
N GLY A 213 -14.69 -12.61 2.51
CA GLY A 213 -15.53 -11.41 2.61
C GLY A 213 -14.88 -10.16 1.99
N VAL A 214 -13.97 -10.32 1.03
CA VAL A 214 -13.28 -9.19 0.41
C VAL A 214 -14.15 -8.54 -0.65
N VAL A 215 -14.24 -7.22 -0.63
CA VAL A 215 -14.79 -6.42 -1.72
C VAL A 215 -13.63 -6.00 -2.61
N PHE A 216 -13.61 -6.47 -3.86
CA PHE A 216 -12.57 -6.19 -4.84
C PHE A 216 -13.22 -5.51 -6.04
N THR A 217 -13.07 -4.19 -6.15
CA THR A 217 -13.91 -3.36 -7.02
C THR A 217 -13.13 -2.27 -7.75
N ASN A 218 -13.50 -1.98 -8.99
CA ASN A 218 -12.98 -0.83 -9.73
C ASN A 218 -11.45 -0.77 -9.83
N ASN A 219 -10.74 -1.90 -9.79
CA ASN A 219 -9.28 -1.91 -9.93
C ASN A 219 -8.89 -2.04 -11.41
N ILE A 220 -7.82 -1.36 -11.83
CA ILE A 220 -7.13 -1.65 -13.10
C ILE A 220 -5.97 -2.59 -12.79
N LEU A 221 -5.94 -3.77 -13.40
CA LEU A 221 -4.83 -4.72 -13.27
C LEU A 221 -4.29 -5.06 -14.67
N GLU A 222 -3.07 -4.62 -14.96
CA GLU A 222 -2.36 -4.90 -16.21
C GLU A 222 -1.07 -5.66 -15.94
N THR A 223 -0.94 -6.88 -16.48
CA THR A 223 0.30 -7.68 -16.41
C THR A 223 0.73 -8.15 -17.79
N SER A 224 2.05 -8.15 -18.03
CA SER A 224 2.67 -8.44 -19.32
C SER A 224 3.01 -9.94 -19.54
N GLY A 225 2.74 -10.81 -18.56
CA GLY A 225 3.00 -12.26 -18.74
C GLY A 225 2.65 -13.18 -17.57
N ALA A 226 2.52 -12.65 -16.35
CA ALA A 226 2.09 -13.45 -15.21
C ALA A 226 0.57 -13.47 -15.03
N PRO A 227 0.01 -14.55 -14.45
CA PRO A 227 -1.38 -14.57 -14.02
C PRO A 227 -1.71 -13.40 -13.08
N ILE A 228 -2.86 -12.77 -13.31
CA ILE A 228 -3.38 -11.67 -12.47
C ILE A 228 -3.63 -12.14 -11.03
N PHE A 229 -4.16 -13.36 -10.89
CA PHE A 229 -4.34 -14.06 -9.63
C PHE A 229 -3.55 -15.37 -9.65
N ASP A 230 -3.21 -15.90 -8.48
CA ASP A 230 -2.66 -17.25 -8.40
C ASP A 230 -3.73 -18.30 -8.73
N PRO A 231 -3.43 -19.35 -9.53
CA PRO A 231 -4.40 -20.38 -9.91
C PRO A 231 -5.09 -21.08 -8.73
N ASP A 232 -4.40 -21.23 -7.60
CA ASP A 232 -4.89 -21.91 -6.39
C ASP A 232 -5.59 -20.96 -5.39
N SER A 233 -5.86 -19.71 -5.81
CA SER A 233 -6.52 -18.71 -4.97
C SER A 233 -7.95 -19.10 -4.60
N SER A 234 -8.28 -19.04 -3.31
CA SER A 234 -9.66 -19.20 -2.84
C SER A 234 -10.30 -17.83 -2.59
N MET A 235 -11.28 -17.46 -3.42
CA MET A 235 -12.07 -16.23 -3.27
C MET A 235 -13.37 -16.50 -2.50
N LYS A 236 -13.24 -16.84 -1.20
CA LYS A 236 -14.39 -17.19 -0.36
C LYS A 236 -15.26 -15.97 -0.03
N ASN A 237 -16.49 -15.93 -0.54
CA ASN A 237 -17.44 -14.83 -0.32
C ASN A 237 -16.90 -13.46 -0.78
N TRP A 238 -16.17 -13.42 -1.90
CA TRP A 238 -15.70 -12.16 -2.45
C TRP A 238 -16.82 -11.48 -3.27
N THR A 239 -16.84 -10.16 -3.23
CA THR A 239 -17.60 -9.33 -4.15
C THR A 239 -16.66 -8.79 -5.22
N LEU A 240 -16.90 -9.14 -6.48
CA LEU A 240 -16.16 -8.62 -7.64
C LEU A 240 -17.10 -7.74 -8.47
N GLU A 241 -16.71 -6.51 -8.76
CA GLU A 241 -17.48 -5.58 -9.61
C GLU A 241 -16.59 -4.49 -10.22
N GLY A 242 -16.90 -4.06 -11.45
CA GLY A 242 -16.21 -2.94 -12.11
C GLY A 242 -14.69 -3.07 -12.31
N ASN A 243 -14.08 -4.26 -12.13
CA ASN A 243 -12.63 -4.40 -12.31
C ASN A 243 -12.29 -4.48 -13.79
N LEU A 244 -11.21 -3.82 -14.21
CA LEU A 244 -10.68 -3.84 -15.57
C LEU A 244 -9.34 -4.55 -15.56
N VAL A 245 -9.24 -5.65 -16.31
CA VAL A 245 -8.10 -6.56 -16.27
C VAL A 245 -7.56 -6.79 -17.66
N SER A 246 -6.23 -6.69 -17.81
CA SER A 246 -5.51 -7.02 -19.03
C SER A 246 -4.27 -7.84 -18.67
N GLY A 247 -4.04 -8.96 -19.35
CA GLY A 247 -2.90 -9.84 -19.05
C GLY A 247 -3.29 -11.31 -19.14
N SER A 248 -2.66 -12.17 -18.34
CA SER A 248 -3.06 -13.59 -18.29
C SER A 248 -4.03 -13.82 -17.14
N PHE A 249 -5.15 -14.51 -17.40
CA PHE A 249 -6.07 -14.96 -16.37
C PHE A 249 -5.92 -16.47 -16.16
N PRO A 250 -5.76 -16.97 -14.93
CA PRO A 250 -5.45 -18.38 -14.68
C PRO A 250 -6.66 -19.33 -14.89
N GLN A 251 -7.88 -18.80 -14.90
CA GLN A 251 -9.12 -19.57 -15.02
C GLN A 251 -9.65 -19.52 -16.46
N SER A 252 -10.30 -20.61 -16.91
CA SER A 252 -10.88 -20.70 -18.26
C SER A 252 -12.01 -19.71 -18.50
N ASP A 253 -12.74 -19.36 -17.44
CA ASP A 253 -13.80 -18.36 -17.44
C ASP A 253 -13.40 -17.18 -16.57
N VAL A 254 -13.54 -15.97 -17.11
CA VAL A 254 -13.34 -14.73 -16.36
C VAL A 254 -14.55 -14.55 -15.42
N PRO A 255 -14.35 -14.39 -14.09
CA PRO A 255 -15.43 -14.16 -13.15
C PRO A 255 -16.28 -12.93 -13.51
N THR A 256 -17.59 -13.01 -13.26
CA THR A 256 -18.49 -11.84 -13.30
C THR A 256 -17.92 -10.72 -12.43
N GLY A 257 -18.01 -9.47 -12.91
CA GLY A 257 -17.45 -8.30 -12.23
C GLY A 257 -16.01 -7.95 -12.64
N ILE A 258 -15.45 -8.69 -13.60
CA ILE A 258 -14.20 -8.39 -14.28
C ILE A 258 -14.48 -8.17 -15.77
N LEU A 259 -14.14 -6.99 -16.28
CA LEU A 259 -14.03 -6.69 -17.70
C LEU A 259 -12.60 -7.01 -18.14
N PHE A 260 -12.45 -7.93 -19.09
CA PHE A 260 -11.14 -8.31 -19.62
C PHE A 260 -10.87 -7.60 -20.95
N GLU A 261 -10.19 -6.45 -20.88
CA GLU A 261 -9.94 -5.56 -22.01
C GLU A 261 -8.66 -4.75 -21.78
N ASN A 262 -8.04 -4.25 -22.86
CA ASN A 262 -6.91 -3.34 -22.75
C ASN A 262 -7.35 -2.01 -22.09
N PRO A 263 -6.71 -1.57 -20.99
CA PRO A 263 -7.08 -0.33 -20.33
C PRO A 263 -6.73 0.96 -21.08
N LEU A 264 -6.00 0.89 -22.20
CA LEU A 264 -5.57 2.06 -23.00
C LEU A 264 -4.89 3.11 -22.11
N LEU A 265 -3.64 2.81 -21.74
CA LEU A 265 -2.89 3.64 -20.80
C LEU A 265 -1.81 4.46 -21.51
N LEU A 266 -1.87 5.78 -21.33
CA LEU A 266 -0.84 6.74 -21.71
C LEU A 266 0.27 6.76 -20.67
N THR A 267 1.53 6.70 -21.12
CA THR A 267 2.70 6.88 -20.23
C THR A 267 3.03 8.36 -20.08
N LEU A 268 3.09 8.82 -18.83
CA LEU A 268 3.47 10.16 -18.40
C LEU A 268 4.95 10.19 -17.93
N SER A 269 5.38 11.32 -17.37
CA SER A 269 6.66 11.40 -16.67
C SER A 269 6.72 10.40 -15.50
N PHE A 270 7.94 10.07 -15.07
CA PHE A 270 8.22 9.07 -14.02
C PHE A 270 7.78 7.63 -14.36
N GLY A 271 7.26 7.37 -15.57
CA GLY A 271 6.78 6.07 -15.99
C GLY A 271 5.38 5.71 -15.47
N ILE A 272 4.62 6.71 -14.98
CA ILE A 272 3.23 6.49 -14.57
C ILE A 272 2.35 6.32 -15.80
N ARG A 273 1.45 5.35 -15.77
CA ARG A 273 0.54 4.99 -16.86
C ARG A 273 -0.90 5.27 -16.43
N VAL A 274 -1.58 6.15 -17.16
CA VAL A 274 -2.92 6.65 -16.81
C VAL A 274 -3.91 6.37 -17.95
N PRO A 275 -5.22 6.19 -17.66
CA PRO A 275 -6.24 6.06 -18.71
C PRO A 275 -6.15 7.20 -19.74
N GLU A 276 -6.04 6.84 -21.01
CA GLU A 276 -6.05 7.80 -22.12
C GLU A 276 -7.46 7.98 -22.69
N GLU A 277 -7.63 8.95 -23.61
CA GLU A 277 -8.91 9.17 -24.27
C GLU A 277 -9.41 7.89 -24.94
N GLY A 278 -10.66 7.50 -24.64
CA GLY A 278 -11.27 6.27 -25.14
C GLY A 278 -11.02 5.03 -24.28
N SER A 279 -10.26 5.15 -23.18
CA SER A 279 -10.08 4.06 -22.22
C SER A 279 -11.43 3.53 -21.69
N PRO A 280 -11.61 2.18 -21.62
CA PRO A 280 -12.80 1.58 -21.02
C PRO A 280 -12.87 1.80 -19.50
N ALA A 281 -11.85 2.42 -18.87
CA ALA A 281 -11.88 2.80 -17.46
C ALA A 281 -12.71 4.07 -17.19
N ILE A 282 -12.79 4.99 -18.16
CA ILE A 282 -13.29 6.36 -17.93
C ILE A 282 -14.79 6.35 -17.68
N GLY A 283 -15.17 6.82 -16.49
CA GLY A 283 -16.57 6.90 -16.06
C GLY A 283 -17.27 5.56 -15.86
N GLN A 284 -16.53 4.44 -15.81
CA GLN A 284 -17.09 3.09 -15.75
C GLN A 284 -17.04 2.45 -14.35
N ALA A 285 -16.62 3.18 -13.31
CA ALA A 285 -16.63 2.63 -11.96
C ALA A 285 -18.04 2.23 -11.52
N GLN A 286 -18.14 1.08 -10.85
CA GLN A 286 -19.37 0.48 -10.37
C GLN A 286 -19.48 0.54 -8.84
N GLY A 287 -20.68 0.33 -8.32
CA GLY A 287 -20.94 0.37 -6.88
C GLY A 287 -20.84 1.77 -6.29
N SER A 288 -20.91 1.86 -4.97
CA SER A 288 -20.83 3.13 -4.22
C SER A 288 -19.75 3.02 -3.16
N TYR A 289 -18.70 3.84 -3.33
CA TYR A 289 -17.55 3.91 -2.44
C TYR A 289 -17.34 5.38 -2.04
N PRO A 290 -18.11 5.89 -1.05
CA PRO A 290 -18.09 7.30 -0.66
C PRO A 290 -16.73 7.73 -0.09
N GLN A 291 -15.92 6.80 0.40
CA GLN A 291 -14.56 7.06 0.86
C GLN A 291 -13.57 7.41 -0.28
N VAL A 292 -13.86 6.99 -1.52
CA VAL A 292 -13.01 7.24 -2.69
C VAL A 292 -13.36 8.59 -3.29
N THR A 293 -12.90 9.67 -2.65
CA THR A 293 -13.27 11.06 -3.00
C THR A 293 -12.22 11.80 -3.81
N HIS A 294 -10.95 11.38 -3.73
CA HIS A 294 -9.84 11.93 -4.50
C HIS A 294 -9.11 10.81 -5.24
N ASP A 295 -8.36 11.17 -6.28
CA ASP A 295 -7.46 10.26 -6.98
C ASP A 295 -6.04 10.31 -6.39
N VAL A 296 -5.15 9.44 -6.89
CA VAL A 296 -3.77 9.31 -6.42
C VAL A 296 -2.94 10.60 -6.55
N PHE A 297 -3.39 11.55 -7.37
CA PHE A 297 -2.75 12.85 -7.54
C PHE A 297 -3.45 13.97 -6.76
N GLY A 298 -4.47 13.65 -5.96
CA GLY A 298 -5.24 14.60 -5.18
C GLY A 298 -6.34 15.32 -5.94
N SER A 299 -6.71 14.88 -7.15
CA SER A 299 -7.85 15.46 -7.86
C SER A 299 -9.15 14.92 -7.30
N SER A 300 -10.14 15.77 -7.05
CA SER A 300 -11.46 15.33 -6.61
C SER A 300 -12.13 14.46 -7.68
N ARG A 301 -12.81 13.41 -7.21
CA ARG A 301 -13.61 12.51 -8.04
C ARG A 301 -15.06 12.97 -8.10
N PRO A 302 -15.76 12.75 -9.23
CA PRO A 302 -17.18 13.04 -9.31
C PRO A 302 -17.98 12.09 -8.41
N VAL A 303 -19.21 12.49 -8.05
CA VAL A 303 -20.12 11.65 -7.25
C VAL A 303 -20.56 10.41 -8.04
N GLU A 304 -20.80 10.57 -9.34
CA GLU A 304 -21.18 9.52 -10.28
C GLU A 304 -20.21 9.49 -11.46
N GLY A 305 -20.08 8.33 -12.12
CA GLY A 305 -19.19 8.19 -13.27
C GLY A 305 -17.72 8.40 -12.91
N LYS A 306 -17.27 7.81 -11.80
CA LYS A 306 -15.83 7.76 -11.46
C LYS A 306 -15.09 6.88 -12.47
N THR A 307 -13.82 7.19 -12.67
CA THR A 307 -12.91 6.38 -13.48
C THR A 307 -12.41 5.18 -12.67
N ILE A 308 -12.39 3.98 -13.29
CA ILE A 308 -11.82 2.76 -12.71
C ILE A 308 -10.31 2.98 -12.47
N GLY A 309 -9.80 2.48 -11.35
CA GLY A 309 -8.39 2.62 -10.97
C GLY A 309 -8.07 3.91 -10.23
N ALA A 310 -6.77 4.14 -10.03
CA ALA A 310 -6.25 5.13 -9.09
C ALA A 310 -6.28 6.58 -9.59
N VAL A 311 -6.54 6.80 -10.89
CA VAL A 311 -6.43 8.11 -11.54
C VAL A 311 -7.78 8.51 -12.10
N GLU A 312 -8.25 9.71 -11.73
CA GLU A 312 -9.46 10.31 -12.28
C GLU A 312 -9.10 11.40 -13.29
N LYS A 313 -8.12 12.24 -12.94
CA LYS A 313 -7.65 13.33 -13.77
C LYS A 313 -6.19 13.10 -14.13
N VAL A 314 -5.91 13.10 -15.43
CA VAL A 314 -4.54 13.02 -15.95
C VAL A 314 -3.75 14.25 -15.51
N LEU A 315 -2.79 14.04 -14.60
CA LEU A 315 -1.83 15.03 -14.13
C LEU A 315 -0.42 14.43 -14.23
N ASP A 316 0.50 15.17 -14.85
CA ASP A 316 1.89 14.73 -15.02
C ASP A 316 2.75 15.11 -13.80
N ARG A 317 2.49 14.44 -12.66
CA ARG A 317 3.21 14.65 -11.39
C ARG A 317 3.14 13.44 -10.48
N LEU A 318 3.98 13.42 -9.45
CA LEU A 318 3.81 12.56 -8.27
C LEU A 318 2.98 13.29 -7.20
N PRO A 319 2.33 12.58 -6.27
CA PRO A 319 1.66 13.24 -5.13
C PRO A 319 2.64 13.98 -4.22
N VAL A 320 3.84 13.42 -4.03
CA VAL A 320 5.00 14.07 -3.40
C VAL A 320 6.28 13.70 -4.14
N SER A 321 7.32 14.52 -4.00
CA SER A 321 8.63 14.29 -4.61
C SER A 321 9.73 14.75 -3.67
N ARG A 322 10.99 14.46 -3.99
CA ARG A 322 12.16 14.91 -3.20
C ARG A 322 12.18 16.41 -2.93
N ASP A 323 11.68 17.22 -3.86
CA ASP A 323 11.67 18.69 -3.71
C ASP A 323 10.56 19.20 -2.79
N THR A 324 9.59 18.33 -2.45
CA THR A 324 8.42 18.68 -1.65
C THR A 324 8.44 18.01 -0.26
N VAL A 325 9.52 17.29 0.07
CA VAL A 325 9.71 16.63 1.37
C VAL A 325 11.11 16.89 1.92
N GLY A 326 11.32 16.58 3.20
CA GLY A 326 12.58 16.78 3.89
C GLY A 326 12.82 18.25 4.31
N PRO A 327 14.00 18.55 4.85
CA PRO A 327 14.26 19.82 5.56
C PRO A 327 14.20 21.06 4.68
N GLU A 328 14.43 20.88 3.37
CA GLU A 328 14.46 21.98 2.39
C GLU A 328 13.11 22.20 1.69
N ALA A 329 12.10 21.39 2.00
CA ALA A 329 10.77 21.58 1.43
C ALA A 329 10.17 22.89 1.94
N ALA A 330 9.63 23.71 1.03
CA ALA A 330 8.88 24.88 1.42
C ALA A 330 7.59 24.42 2.17
N PRO A 331 7.32 24.89 3.40
CA PRO A 331 6.16 24.47 4.19
C PRO A 331 4.81 24.68 3.48
N ASP A 332 4.75 25.61 2.52
CA ASP A 332 3.56 25.95 1.75
C ASP A 332 3.41 25.16 0.43
N ALA A 333 4.36 24.27 0.09
CA ALA A 333 4.35 23.55 -1.19
C ALA A 333 3.28 22.46 -1.29
N LEU A 334 2.68 22.03 -0.17
CA LEU A 334 1.71 20.94 -0.13
C LEU A 334 0.57 21.25 0.85
N SER A 335 -0.36 22.10 0.41
CA SER A 335 -1.75 21.85 0.80
C SER A 335 -2.38 20.98 -0.29
N MET A 336 -2.50 19.68 -0.03
CA MET A 336 -3.64 18.94 -0.56
C MET A 336 -4.87 19.51 0.16
N ALA A 337 -5.28 20.71 -0.24
CA ALA A 337 -6.41 21.43 0.33
C ALA A 337 -7.67 20.61 0.03
N GLY A 338 -8.18 19.91 1.05
CA GLY A 338 -9.48 19.23 0.98
C GLY A 338 -9.46 17.76 1.35
N HIS A 339 -8.89 17.39 2.50
CA HIS A 339 -9.35 16.19 3.18
C HIS A 339 -9.62 16.50 4.65
N ASP A 340 -10.91 16.77 4.92
CA ASP A 340 -11.45 16.80 6.26
C ASP A 340 -10.94 15.58 7.02
N GLY A 341 -10.53 15.79 8.26
CA GLY A 341 -10.10 14.76 9.21
C GLY A 341 -11.26 13.82 9.56
N GLY A 342 -11.75 13.10 8.57
CA GLY A 342 -12.67 11.99 8.73
C GLY A 342 -12.00 10.96 9.61
N THR A 343 -12.35 10.99 10.88
CA THR A 343 -12.23 9.84 11.77
C THR A 343 -12.87 8.64 11.06
N LEU A 344 -12.16 7.51 11.09
CA LEU A 344 -12.68 6.19 10.72
C LEU A 344 -14.07 5.93 11.32
#